data_AF-A0A3D1JTL9-F1
#
_entry.id   AF-A0A3D1JTL9-F1
#
_cell.length_a   1.000
_cell.length_b   1.000
_cell.length_c   1.000
_cell.angle_alpha   90.00
_cell.angle_beta   90.00
_cell.angle_gamma   90.00
#
_symmetry.space_group_name_H-M   'P 1'
#
loop_
_entity.id
_entity.type
_entity.pdbx_description
1 polymer ?
#
loop_
_entity_poly.entity_id
_entity_poly.type
_entity_poly.pdbx_seq_one_letter_code
_entity_poly.pdbx_strand_id
1 'polypeptide(L)'
;MSFLIQDVTDGKLVKIAEDALDVADRIREIDEGYEIYYNRAKNRFEIYKNGERQAVLPFDKLDERTVTYLRKTRIENAEELIEEIDSENLKREQSIERAKKDEREYKLGHLVKYLENDRAYVPRYDEL
;
A
#
# COMPACT_ATOMS: atom_id res chain seq x y z
N MET A 1 14.09 24.11 -12.22
CA MET A 1 13.74 22.84 -11.55
C MET A 1 12.66 23.16 -10.53
N SER A 2 11.48 22.60 -10.74
CA SER A 2 10.17 22.92 -10.16
C SER A 2 10.16 23.34 -8.68
N PHE A 3 9.86 24.61 -8.40
CA PHE A 3 9.30 25.08 -7.13
C PHE A 3 7.79 25.25 -7.37
N LEU A 4 7.01 24.24 -7.00
CA LEU A 4 5.54 24.27 -7.10
C LEU A 4 4.95 23.80 -5.78
N ILE A 5 5.28 24.53 -4.70
CA ILE A 5 4.63 24.41 -3.40
C ILE A 5 4.13 25.80 -3.00
N GLN A 6 3.29 26.37 -3.86
CA GLN A 6 2.50 27.56 -3.58
C GLN A 6 1.16 27.33 -4.25
N ASP A 7 0.26 26.58 -3.62
CA ASP A 7 -1.21 26.71 -3.77
C ASP A 7 -1.91 25.56 -3.05
N VAL A 8 -1.88 25.54 -1.71
CA VAL A 8 -2.89 24.79 -0.95
C VAL A 8 -3.92 25.78 -0.42
N THR A 9 -4.71 26.28 -1.37
CA THR A 9 -6.07 26.82 -1.22
C THR A 9 -6.24 28.20 -0.56
N ASP A 10 -6.27 29.25 -1.38
CA ASP A 10 -7.41 30.19 -1.47
C ASP A 10 -7.92 30.82 -0.15
N GLY A 11 -7.03 31.00 0.86
CA GLY A 11 -7.34 31.59 2.18
C GLY A 11 -8.33 30.81 3.07
N LYS A 12 -8.67 29.55 2.73
CA LYS A 12 -9.76 28.79 3.38
C LYS A 12 -9.29 27.75 4.40
N LEU A 13 -8.05 27.30 4.32
CA LEU A 13 -7.45 26.38 5.28
C LEU A 13 -6.66 27.16 6.34
N VAL A 14 -6.91 26.87 7.61
CA VAL A 14 -6.16 27.43 8.73
C VAL A 14 -5.32 26.30 9.33
N LYS A 15 -3.98 26.44 9.30
CA LYS A 15 -3.07 25.49 9.94
C LYS A 15 -3.22 25.56 11.45
N ILE A 16 -3.30 24.41 12.10
CA ILE A 16 -3.35 24.28 13.55
C ILE A 16 -2.05 23.62 13.99
N ALA A 17 -1.22 24.40 14.68
CA ALA A 17 0.05 23.90 15.24
C ALA A 17 -0.14 23.37 16.67
N GLU A 18 -0.98 24.05 17.44
CA GLU A 18 -1.23 23.81 18.87
C GLU A 18 -2.73 23.96 19.16
N ASP A 19 -3.21 23.23 20.16
CA ASP A 19 -4.58 23.30 20.66
C ASP A 19 -4.59 23.20 22.19
N ALA A 20 -5.73 23.54 22.80
CA ALA A 20 -5.85 23.62 24.26
C ALA A 20 -5.78 22.26 24.99
N LEU A 21 -5.84 21.13 24.29
CA LEU A 21 -5.83 19.78 24.84
C LEU A 21 -4.59 18.98 24.40
N ASP A 22 -3.60 19.64 23.80
CA ASP A 22 -2.37 19.03 23.25
C ASP A 22 -2.64 17.87 22.29
N VAL A 23 -3.80 17.89 21.62
CA VAL A 23 -4.20 16.86 20.65
C VAL A 23 -3.30 16.91 19.42
N ALA A 24 -2.87 18.11 19.02
CA ALA A 24 -1.94 18.33 17.92
C ALA A 24 -0.57 17.71 18.20
N ASP A 25 -0.05 17.82 19.44
CA ASP A 25 1.17 17.14 19.86
C ASP A 25 1.00 15.62 19.80
N ARG A 26 -0.10 15.10 20.35
CA ARG A 26 -0.40 13.66 20.33
C ARG A 26 -0.58 13.09 18.92
N ILE A 27 -1.05 13.90 17.97
CA ILE A 27 -1.12 13.51 16.55
C ILE A 27 0.28 13.46 15.95
N ARG A 28 1.16 14.42 16.30
CA ARG A 28 2.57 14.41 15.90
C ARG A 28 3.34 13.21 16.50
N GLU A 29 2.97 12.73 17.68
CA GLU A 29 3.51 11.47 18.22
C GLU A 29 3.15 10.23 17.38
N ILE A 30 2.01 10.23 16.68
CA ILE A 30 1.65 9.14 15.76
C ILE A 30 2.53 9.23 14.50
N ASP A 31 2.70 10.44 13.96
CA ASP A 31 3.54 10.71 12.81
C ASP A 31 3.99 12.17 12.81
N GLU A 32 5.30 12.40 12.84
CA GLU A 32 5.87 13.75 12.85
C GLU A 32 5.53 14.54 11.58
N GLY A 33 5.23 13.86 10.47
CA GLY A 33 4.86 14.48 9.20
C GLY A 33 3.40 14.91 9.09
N TYR A 34 2.56 14.65 10.11
CA TYR A 34 1.16 15.05 10.09
C TYR A 34 0.98 16.54 10.37
N GLU A 35 0.25 17.20 9.46
CA GLU A 35 -0.15 18.59 9.56
C GLU A 35 -1.67 18.69 9.66
N ILE A 36 -2.15 19.44 10.65
CA ILE A 36 -3.58 19.62 10.91
C ILE A 36 -4.03 20.94 10.30
N TYR A 37 -5.12 20.89 9.54
CA TYR A 37 -5.74 22.07 8.95
C TYR A 37 -7.24 22.10 9.27
N TYR A 38 -7.76 23.27 9.64
CA TYR A 38 -9.19 23.52 9.71
C TYR A 38 -9.68 24.18 8.42
N ASN A 39 -10.58 23.50 7.73
CA ASN A 39 -11.19 23.99 6.51
C ASN A 39 -12.41 24.85 6.82
N ARG A 40 -12.25 26.18 6.71
CA ARG A 40 -13.32 27.15 7.01
C ARG A 40 -14.48 27.10 6.02
N ALA A 41 -14.25 26.64 4.79
CA ALA A 41 -15.31 26.51 3.79
C ALA A 41 -16.22 25.31 4.06
N LYS A 42 -15.66 24.24 4.64
CA LYS A 42 -16.37 22.98 4.89
C LYS A 42 -16.62 22.72 6.38
N ASN A 43 -16.17 23.62 7.25
CA ASN A 43 -16.25 23.54 8.71
C ASN A 43 -15.84 22.18 9.27
N ARG A 44 -14.64 21.72 8.90
CA ARG A 44 -14.11 20.42 9.32
C ARG A 44 -12.60 20.42 9.40
N PHE A 45 -12.05 19.49 10.17
CA PHE A 45 -10.60 19.28 10.25
C PHE A 45 -10.13 18.26 9.20
N GLU A 46 -8.98 18.54 8.61
CA GLU A 46 -8.36 17.73 7.58
C GLU A 46 -6.88 17.54 7.96
N ILE A 47 -6.40 16.30 7.84
CA ILE A 47 -5.01 15.92 8.11
C ILE A 47 -4.27 15.76 6.80
N TYR A 48 -3.12 16.39 6.72
CA TYR A 48 -2.24 16.38 5.56
C TYR A 48 -0.88 15.80 5.93
N LYS A 49 -0.20 15.23 4.94
CA LYS A 49 1.21 14.82 5.03
C LYS A 49 1.86 15.07 3.68
N ASN A 50 2.99 15.77 3.67
CA ASN A 50 3.73 16.10 2.44
C ASN A 50 2.87 16.75 1.34
N GLY A 51 1.87 17.56 1.70
CA GLY A 51 0.96 18.22 0.76
C GLY A 51 -0.23 17.37 0.29
N GLU A 52 -0.30 16.09 0.66
CA GLU A 52 -1.43 15.20 0.35
C GLU A 52 -2.35 15.01 1.55
N ARG A 53 -3.66 15.01 1.30
CA ARG A 53 -4.66 14.82 2.35
C ARG A 53 -4.75 13.34 2.73
N GLN A 54 -4.38 13.03 3.96
CA GLN A 54 -4.38 11.67 4.50
C GLN A 54 -5.72 11.28 5.10
N ALA A 55 -6.37 12.20 5.84
CA ALA A 55 -7.65 11.91 6.49
C ALA A 55 -8.53 13.16 6.58
N VAL A 56 -9.84 12.94 6.61
CA VAL A 56 -10.84 13.96 6.95
C VAL A 56 -11.44 13.55 8.28
N LEU A 57 -11.36 14.42 9.28
CA LEU A 57 -11.89 14.10 10.60
C LEU A 57 -13.41 14.25 10.59
N PRO A 58 -14.17 13.24 11.07
CA PRO A 58 -15.63 13.29 11.12
C PRO A 58 -16.16 14.12 12.31
N PHE A 59 -15.27 14.76 13.06
CA PHE A 59 -15.59 15.50 14.28
C PHE A 59 -15.45 17.01 14.07
N ASP A 60 -16.26 17.78 14.79
CA ASP A 60 -16.30 19.24 14.79
C ASP A 60 -15.27 19.86 15.73
N LYS A 61 -14.54 19.05 16.50
CA LYS A 61 -13.52 19.47 17.48
C LYS A 61 -12.34 18.51 17.48
N LEU A 62 -11.17 19.02 17.88
CA LEU A 62 -9.99 18.20 18.16
C LEU A 62 -10.07 17.69 19.60
N ASP A 63 -10.33 16.39 19.76
CA ASP A 63 -10.34 15.69 21.05
C ASP A 63 -9.62 14.34 20.94
N GLU A 64 -9.65 13.54 22.00
CA GLU A 64 -9.06 12.19 22.04
C GLU A 64 -9.58 11.25 20.92
N ARG A 65 -10.81 11.43 20.46
CA ARG A 65 -11.42 10.60 19.42
C ARG A 65 -10.68 10.78 18.10
N THR A 66 -10.12 11.96 17.84
CA THR A 66 -9.27 12.22 16.69
C THR A 66 -8.02 11.35 16.70
N VAL A 67 -7.33 11.28 17.84
CA VAL A 67 -6.10 10.46 18.00
C VAL A 67 -6.44 8.98 17.79
N THR A 68 -7.54 8.53 18.37
CA THR A 68 -8.03 7.15 18.24
C THR A 68 -8.40 6.82 16.80
N TYR A 69 -9.12 7.73 16.12
CA TYR A 69 -9.50 7.60 14.72
C TYR A 69 -8.29 7.46 13.81
N LEU A 70 -7.29 8.35 13.95
CA LEU A 70 -6.09 8.31 13.13
C LEU A 70 -5.26 7.04 13.34
N ARG A 71 -5.13 6.56 14.58
CA ARG A 71 -4.47 5.28 14.87
C ARG A 71 -5.21 4.12 14.19
N LYS A 72 -6.54 4.10 14.28
CA LYS A 72 -7.37 3.06 13.70
C LYS A 72 -7.25 3.05 12.16
N THR A 73 -7.44 4.19 11.50
CA THR A 73 -7.31 4.29 10.03
C THR A 73 -5.91 3.87 9.56
N ARG A 74 -4.85 4.20 10.31
CA ARG A 74 -3.49 3.77 9.96
C ARG A 74 -3.29 2.25 10.07
N ILE A 75 -3.90 1.61 11.08
CA ILE A 75 -3.86 0.15 11.24
C ILE A 75 -4.65 -0.52 10.12
N GLU A 76 -5.89 -0.07 9.86
CA GLU A 76 -6.74 -0.63 8.80
C GLU A 76 -6.05 -0.55 7.43
N ASN A 77 -5.47 0.61 7.08
CA ASN A 77 -4.72 0.76 5.83
C ASN A 77 -3.49 -0.17 5.77
N ALA A 78 -2.82 -0.43 6.90
CA ALA A 78 -1.67 -1.33 6.93
C ALA A 78 -2.08 -2.79 6.75
N GLU A 79 -3.20 -3.21 7.35
CA GLU A 79 -3.76 -4.55 7.18
C GLU A 79 -4.17 -4.78 5.73
N GLU A 80 -4.88 -3.84 5.10
CA GLU A 80 -5.26 -3.91 3.69
C GLU A 80 -4.03 -4.04 2.76
N LEU A 81 -2.96 -3.29 3.01
CA LEU A 81 -1.72 -3.38 2.24
C LEU A 81 -1.03 -4.74 2.40
N ILE A 82 -1.05 -5.32 3.61
CA ILE A 82 -0.49 -6.65 3.85
C ILE A 82 -1.30 -7.70 3.09
N GLU A 83 -2.63 -7.63 3.15
CA GLU A 83 -3.51 -8.54 2.42
C GLU A 83 -3.30 -8.45 0.89
N GLU A 84 -3.11 -7.25 0.36
CA GLU A 84 -2.80 -7.06 -1.06
C GLU A 84 -1.48 -7.73 -1.43
N ILE A 85 -0.40 -7.50 -0.65
CA ILE A 85 0.91 -8.11 -0.85
C ILE A 85 0.84 -9.64 -0.83
N ASP A 86 0.13 -10.21 0.15
CA ASP A 86 -0.03 -11.66 0.27
C ASP A 86 -0.81 -12.25 -0.92
N SER A 87 -1.84 -11.54 -1.38
CA SER A 87 -2.61 -11.94 -2.57
C SER A 87 -1.76 -11.93 -3.85
N GLU A 88 -0.86 -10.94 -3.99
CA GLU A 88 0.06 -10.85 -5.12
C GLU A 88 1.14 -11.92 -5.06
N ASN A 89 1.69 -12.19 -3.87
CA ASN A 89 2.65 -13.26 -3.64
C ASN A 89 2.05 -14.63 -3.99
N LEU A 90 0.81 -14.91 -3.57
CA LEU A 90 0.12 -16.15 -3.90
C LEU A 90 -0.08 -16.31 -5.42
N LYS A 91 -0.48 -15.23 -6.12
CA LYS A 91 -0.61 -15.25 -7.59
C LYS A 91 0.73 -15.52 -8.28
N ARG A 92 1.82 -14.94 -7.77
CA ARG A 92 3.18 -15.14 -8.29
C ARG A 92 3.66 -16.57 -8.06
N GLU A 93 3.40 -17.15 -6.90
CA GLU A 93 3.73 -18.56 -6.62
C GLU A 93 2.97 -19.50 -7.54
N GLN A 94 1.66 -19.30 -7.72
CA GLN A 94 0.84 -20.10 -8.63
C GLN A 94 1.31 -20.01 -10.09
N SER A 95 1.73 -18.82 -10.55
CA SER A 95 2.22 -18.67 -11.92
C SER A 95 3.55 -19.37 -12.13
N ILE A 96 4.47 -19.29 -11.15
CA ILE A 96 5.74 -20.03 -11.16
C ILE A 96 5.48 -21.54 -11.13
N GLU A 97 4.57 -22.01 -10.29
CA GLU A 97 4.26 -23.44 -10.18
C GLU A 97 3.65 -23.98 -11.47
N ARG A 98 2.74 -23.24 -12.10
CA ARG A 98 2.18 -23.58 -13.42
C ARG A 98 3.28 -23.63 -14.49
N ALA A 99 4.13 -22.62 -14.58
CA ALA A 99 5.23 -22.61 -15.53
C ALA A 99 6.18 -23.80 -15.34
N LYS A 100 6.53 -24.14 -14.09
CA LYS A 100 7.33 -25.33 -13.77
C LYS A 100 6.62 -26.63 -14.10
N LYS A 101 5.29 -26.68 -13.97
CA LYS A 101 4.50 -27.87 -14.33
C LYS A 101 4.47 -28.04 -15.84
N ASP A 102 4.21 -26.97 -16.59
CA ASP A 102 4.16 -26.97 -18.05
C ASP A 102 5.53 -27.35 -18.64
N GLU A 103 6.63 -26.82 -18.09
CA GLU A 103 7.99 -27.20 -18.48
C GLU A 103 8.25 -28.69 -18.24
N ARG A 104 7.87 -29.22 -17.06
CA ARG A 104 8.02 -30.64 -16.74
C ARG A 104 7.21 -31.52 -17.69
N GLU A 105 5.98 -31.13 -17.98
CA GLU A 105 5.07 -31.89 -18.84
C GLU A 105 5.58 -31.92 -20.29
N TYR A 106 6.06 -30.78 -20.79
CA TYR A 106 6.72 -30.68 -22.09
C TYR A 106 7.94 -31.60 -22.18
N LYS A 107 8.85 -31.53 -21.21
CA LYS A 107 10.07 -32.36 -21.16
C LYS A 107 9.73 -33.85 -21.07
N LEU A 108 8.74 -34.22 -20.25
CA LEU A 108 8.30 -35.60 -20.09
C LEU A 108 7.68 -36.16 -21.37
N GLY A 109 6.78 -35.41 -22.03
CA GLY A 109 6.16 -35.83 -23.28
C GLY A 109 7.18 -36.05 -24.40
N HIS A 110 8.23 -35.22 -24.43
CA HIS A 110 9.31 -35.36 -25.39
C HIS A 110 10.15 -36.63 -25.14
N LEU A 111 10.47 -36.94 -23.88
CA LEU A 111 11.16 -38.18 -23.48
C LEU A 111 10.36 -39.44 -23.82
N VAL A 112 9.06 -39.46 -23.52
CA VAL A 112 8.16 -40.59 -23.84
C VAL A 112 8.18 -40.88 -25.34
N LYS A 113 8.04 -39.83 -26.16
CA LYS A 113 8.11 -39.95 -27.62
C LYS A 113 9.45 -40.50 -28.10
N TYR A 114 10.56 -40.17 -27.45
CA TYR A 114 11.86 -40.75 -27.79
C TYR A 114 11.96 -42.23 -27.47
N LEU A 115 11.49 -42.64 -26.28
CA LEU A 115 11.51 -44.03 -25.84
C LEU A 115 10.60 -44.91 -26.72
N GLU A 116 9.42 -44.42 -27.11
CA GLU A 116 8.50 -45.13 -28.01
C GLU A 116 9.07 -45.35 -29.43
N ASN A 117 10.00 -44.50 -29.87
CA ASN A 117 10.63 -44.60 -31.19
C ASN A 117 11.89 -45.49 -31.20
N ASP A 118 12.18 -46.22 -30.11
CA ASP A 118 13.25 -47.24 -30.00
C ASP A 118 14.65 -46.73 -30.42
N ARG A 119 14.92 -45.43 -30.22
CA ARG A 119 16.25 -44.85 -30.50
C ARG A 119 17.15 -44.98 -29.26
N ALA A 120 18.32 -45.58 -29.46
CA ALA A 120 19.30 -45.92 -28.42
C ALA A 120 19.98 -44.73 -27.68
N TYR A 121 19.51 -43.49 -27.85
CA TYR A 121 20.07 -42.31 -27.18
C TYR A 121 19.00 -41.56 -26.40
N VAL A 122 19.13 -41.57 -25.07
CA VAL A 122 18.32 -40.76 -24.16
C VAL A 122 19.06 -39.43 -23.96
N PRO A 123 18.51 -38.29 -24.42
CA PRO A 123 19.11 -36.98 -24.17
C PRO A 123 19.19 -36.71 -22.66
N ARG A 124 20.28 -36.10 -22.19
CA ARG A 124 20.38 -35.69 -20.79
C ARG A 124 19.39 -34.56 -20.49
N TYR A 125 18.93 -34.50 -19.23
CA TYR A 125 17.91 -33.55 -18.78
C TYR A 125 18.28 -32.08 -19.07
N ASP A 126 19.58 -31.79 -19.16
CA ASP A 126 20.16 -30.47 -19.36
C ASP A 126 20.21 -30.06 -20.86
N GLU A 127 19.93 -31.00 -21.77
CA GLU A 127 20.00 -30.85 -23.23
C GLU A 127 18.60 -30.64 -23.86
N LEU A 128 17.54 -30.48 -23.04
CA LEU A 128 16.12 -30.26 -23.40
C LEU A 128 15.58 -28.91 -22.90
#